data_AF-X5ZWJ9-F1
#
_entry.id   AF-X5ZWJ9-F1
#
_cell.length_a   1.000
_cell.length_b   1.000
_cell.length_c   1.000
_cell.angle_alpha   90.00
_cell.angle_beta   90.00
_cell.angle_gamma   90.00
#
_symmetry.space_group_name_H-M   'P 1'
#
loop_
_entity.id
_entity.type
_entity.pdbx_description
1 polymer ?
#
loop_
_entity_poly.entity_id
_entity_poly.type
_entity_poly.pdbx_seq_one_letter_code
_entity_poly.pdbx_strand_id
1 'polypeptide(L)'
;MRAIQINWPNIRILLRGDSHYCNPQVIDWCRANDVDFIFGLAPTPTLRKHVADLEASTTARFEASAKTGKVRRFKKFVDGAASWSRVERIIARVEVGAHGGDIRFVPRLPSRRSNPGA
;
A
#
# COMPACT_ATOMS: atom_id res chain seq x y z
N MET A 1 9.54 -16.69 -12.42
CA MET A 1 8.66 -15.76 -13.19
C MET A 1 8.53 -16.15 -14.65
N ARG A 2 9.63 -16.29 -15.41
CA ARG A 2 9.59 -16.70 -16.83
C ARG A 2 8.83 -18.01 -17.09
N ALA A 3 9.09 -19.05 -16.30
CA ALA A 3 8.38 -20.33 -16.43
C ALA A 3 6.86 -20.21 -16.16
N ILE A 4 6.44 -19.33 -15.25
CA ILE A 4 5.01 -19.10 -14.97
C ILE A 4 4.36 -18.39 -16.15
N GLN A 5 5.02 -17.35 -16.69
CA GLN A 5 4.51 -16.60 -17.85
C GLN A 5 4.44 -17.45 -19.12
N ILE A 6 5.36 -18.41 -19.32
CA ILE A 6 5.32 -19.35 -20.45
C ILE A 6 4.12 -20.30 -20.34
N ASN A 7 3.90 -20.88 -19.16
CA ASN A 7 2.85 -21.87 -18.96
C ASN A 7 1.45 -21.24 -18.85
N TRP A 8 1.37 -19.97 -18.43
CA TRP A 8 0.11 -19.22 -18.32
C TRP A 8 0.29 -17.79 -18.85
N PRO A 9 0.22 -17.58 -20.17
CA PRO A 9 0.53 -16.29 -20.77
C PRO A 9 -0.50 -15.19 -20.45
N ASN A 10 -1.73 -15.57 -20.09
CA ASN A 10 -2.84 -14.63 -19.94
C ASN A 10 -3.18 -14.26 -18.49
N ILE A 11 -2.44 -14.78 -17.50
CA ILE A 11 -2.69 -14.47 -16.09
C ILE A 11 -2.02 -13.16 -15.67
N ARG A 12 -2.57 -12.51 -14.64
CA ARG A 12 -1.89 -11.42 -13.95
C ARG A 12 -1.11 -11.99 -12.77
N ILE A 13 0.13 -11.54 -12.60
CA ILE A 13 0.96 -11.92 -11.46
C ILE A 13 1.03 -10.74 -10.50
N LEU A 14 0.66 -10.97 -9.24
CA LEU A 14 0.71 -10.01 -8.16
C LEU A 14 1.71 -10.48 -7.11
N LEU A 15 2.76 -9.70 -6.88
CA LEU A 15 3.70 -9.92 -5.79
C LEU A 15 3.21 -9.24 -4.51
N ARG A 16 3.33 -9.93 -3.38
CA ARG A 16 3.04 -9.38 -2.07
C ARG A 16 4.23 -9.60 -1.15
N GLY A 17 4.60 -8.56 -0.42
CA GLY A 17 5.72 -8.60 0.53
C GLY A 17 5.58 -7.53 1.59
N ASP A 18 6.43 -7.60 2.61
CA ASP A 18 6.56 -6.52 3.59
C ASP A 18 7.41 -5.36 3.02
N SER A 19 7.77 -4.40 3.88
CA SER A 19 8.51 -3.20 3.48
C SER A 19 9.95 -3.44 3.03
N HIS A 20 10.56 -4.57 3.39
CA HIS A 20 11.90 -4.93 2.94
C HIS A 20 11.97 -5.07 1.41
N TYR A 21 10.87 -5.50 0.79
CA TYR A 21 10.76 -5.69 -0.66
C TYR A 21 10.41 -4.39 -1.41
N CYS A 22 10.13 -3.29 -0.71
CA CYS A 22 9.73 -2.03 -1.32
C CYS A 22 10.92 -1.14 -1.71
N ASN A 23 11.99 -1.76 -2.22
CA ASN A 23 13.15 -1.04 -2.74
C ASN A 23 12.96 -0.66 -4.22
N PRO A 24 13.67 0.35 -4.72
CA PRO A 24 13.51 0.84 -6.09
C PRO A 24 13.74 -0.24 -7.15
N GLN A 25 14.76 -1.08 -6.99
CA GLN A 25 15.13 -2.11 -7.96
C GLN A 25 14.01 -3.14 -8.15
N VAL A 26 13.38 -3.59 -7.06
CA VAL A 26 12.25 -4.53 -7.11
C VAL A 26 11.03 -3.87 -7.76
N ILE A 27 10.71 -2.63 -7.39
CA ILE A 27 9.58 -1.90 -7.95
C ILE A 27 9.77 -1.68 -9.45
N ASP A 28 10.95 -1.24 -9.88
CA ASP A 28 11.25 -0.99 -11.29
C ASP A 28 11.28 -2.30 -12.09
N TRP A 29 11.79 -3.38 -11.52
CA TRP A 29 11.70 -4.70 -12.12
C TRP A 29 10.24 -5.15 -12.30
N CYS A 30 9.38 -4.96 -11.30
CA CYS A 30 7.95 -5.29 -11.41
C CYS A 30 7.28 -4.50 -12.53
N ARG A 31 7.57 -3.20 -12.64
CA ARG A 31 7.06 -2.33 -13.71
C ARG A 31 7.53 -2.78 -15.10
N ALA A 32 8.81 -3.13 -15.23
CA ALA A 32 9.39 -3.55 -16.51
C ALA A 32 8.87 -4.92 -16.99
N ASN A 33 8.38 -5.77 -16.08
CA ASN A 33 7.94 -7.13 -16.38
C ASN A 33 6.41 -7.32 -16.34
N ASP A 34 5.64 -6.23 -16.27
CA ASP A 34 4.17 -6.25 -16.12
C ASP A 34 3.70 -7.10 -14.94
N VAL A 35 4.35 -6.92 -13.79
CA VAL A 35 4.04 -7.61 -12.54
C VAL A 35 3.44 -6.61 -11.58
N ASP A 36 2.21 -6.87 -11.15
CA ASP A 36 1.56 -6.06 -10.11
C ASP A 36 2.26 -6.31 -8.76
N PHE A 37 2.24 -5.34 -7.85
CA PHE A 37 2.77 -5.53 -6.50
C PHE A 37 1.95 -4.83 -5.41
N ILE A 38 1.97 -5.42 -4.21
CA ILE A 38 1.53 -4.84 -2.94
C ILE A 38 2.64 -5.11 -1.91
N PHE A 39 3.52 -4.13 -1.75
CA PHE A 39 4.56 -4.17 -0.71
C PHE A 39 4.14 -3.36 0.51
N GLY A 40 4.59 -3.73 1.71
CA GLY A 40 4.48 -2.82 2.84
C GLY A 40 5.30 -1.55 2.59
N LEU A 41 4.92 -0.43 3.20
CA LEU A 41 5.85 0.70 3.38
C LEU A 41 6.16 0.83 4.85
N ALA A 42 7.44 0.95 5.17
CA ALA A 42 7.88 1.26 6.51
C ALA A 42 7.34 2.65 6.88
N PRO A 43 6.74 2.85 8.05
CA PRO A 43 6.26 4.16 8.47
C PRO A 43 7.40 5.17 8.52
N THR A 44 7.26 6.26 7.78
CA THR A 44 8.18 7.41 7.83
C THR A 44 7.45 8.64 8.37
N PRO A 45 8.16 9.67 8.88
CA PRO A 45 7.53 10.93 9.29
C PRO A 45 6.68 11.55 8.18
N THR A 46 7.13 11.48 6.92
CA THR A 46 6.38 11.96 5.76
C THR A 46 5.06 11.20 5.58
N LEU A 47 5.08 9.86 5.62
CA LEU A 47 3.86 9.05 5.51
C LEU A 47 2.91 9.29 6.68
N ARG A 48 3.44 9.48 7.90
CA ARG A 48 2.62 9.80 9.09
C ARG A 48 1.94 11.17 8.97
N LYS A 49 2.60 12.19 8.41
CA LYS A 49 1.99 13.51 8.17
C LYS A 49 0.73 13.40 7.33
N HIS A 50 0.70 12.52 6.32
CA HIS A 50 -0.50 12.31 5.50
C HIS A 50 -1.70 11.80 6.29
N VAL A 51 -1.51 11.14 7.43
CA VAL A 51 -2.58 10.49 8.18
C VAL A 51 -2.79 11.06 9.58
N ALA A 52 -2.07 12.12 9.97
CA ALA A 52 -2.15 12.70 11.33
C ALA A 52 -3.59 13.04 11.75
N ASP A 53 -4.34 13.75 10.91
CA ASP A 53 -5.75 14.09 11.20
C ASP A 53 -6.65 12.84 11.25
N LEU A 54 -6.33 11.84 10.43
CA LEU A 54 -7.05 10.57 10.41
C LEU A 54 -6.79 9.79 11.69
N GLU A 55 -5.53 9.74 12.16
CA GLU A 55 -5.12 9.14 13.42
C GLU A 55 -5.86 9.82 14.59
N ALA A 56 -5.75 11.14 14.72
CA ALA A 56 -6.41 11.91 15.78
C ALA A 56 -7.94 11.66 15.81
N SER A 57 -8.61 11.77 14.65
CA SER A 57 -10.05 11.53 14.56
C SER A 57 -10.45 10.06 14.75
N THR A 58 -9.57 9.10 14.49
CA THR A 58 -9.82 7.68 14.76
C THR A 58 -9.67 7.38 16.24
N THR A 59 -8.67 7.96 16.90
CA THR A 59 -8.49 7.88 18.35
C THR A 59 -9.69 8.47 19.09
N ALA A 60 -10.13 9.68 18.71
CA ALA A 60 -11.32 10.28 19.31
C ALA A 60 -12.58 9.40 19.18
N ARG A 61 -12.76 8.71 18.05
CA ARG A 61 -13.87 7.76 17.85
C ARG A 61 -13.76 6.53 18.74
N PHE A 62 -12.55 6.01 18.93
CA PHE A 62 -12.33 4.88 19.84
C PHE A 62 -12.62 5.30 21.28
N GLU A 63 -12.16 6.48 21.70
CA GLU A 63 -12.40 7.02 23.04
C GLU A 63 -13.88 7.27 23.33
N ALA A 64 -14.65 7.73 22.34
CA ALA A 64 -16.09 7.94 22.46
C ALA A 64 -16.92 6.64 22.34
N SER A 65 -16.31 5.52 21.96
CA SER A 65 -16.99 4.22 21.88
C SER A 65 -17.00 3.51 23.23
N ALA A 66 -17.66 2.36 23.32
CA ALA A 66 -17.55 1.47 24.47
C ALA A 66 -16.12 0.88 24.67
N LYS A 67 -15.15 1.27 23.83
CA LYS A 67 -13.77 0.75 23.77
C LYS A 67 -13.72 -0.76 23.56
N THR A 68 -14.80 -1.34 23.03
CA THR A 68 -14.90 -2.75 22.66
C THR A 68 -14.38 -2.93 21.24
N GLY A 69 -13.31 -3.73 21.09
CA GLY A 69 -12.72 -4.03 19.80
C GLY A 69 -11.80 -2.92 19.26
N LYS A 70 -11.93 -2.60 17.97
CA LYS A 70 -11.02 -1.71 17.25
C LYS A 70 -11.75 -0.85 16.22
N VAL A 71 -11.36 0.42 16.11
CA VAL A 71 -11.83 1.33 15.05
C VAL A 71 -10.81 1.34 13.91
N ARG A 72 -11.27 1.07 12.68
CA ARG A 72 -10.42 1.06 11.47
C ARG A 72 -10.89 2.08 10.47
N ARG A 73 -9.96 2.87 9.94
CA ARG A 73 -10.23 3.82 8.85
C ARG A 73 -9.10 3.80 7.84
N PHE A 74 -9.42 4.21 6.62
CA PHE A 74 -8.47 4.20 5.50
C PHE A 74 -8.35 5.58 4.88
N LYS A 75 -7.15 5.94 4.44
CA LYS A 75 -6.89 7.15 3.64
C LYS A 75 -6.08 6.76 2.41
N LYS A 76 -6.44 7.35 1.29
CA LYS A 76 -5.68 7.26 0.03
C LYS A 76 -4.97 8.60 -0.19
N PHE A 77 -3.69 8.55 -0.55
CA PHE A 77 -2.92 9.72 -0.98
C PHE A 77 -1.89 9.31 -2.04
N VAL A 78 -1.14 10.26 -2.57
CA VAL A 78 -0.06 10.03 -3.53
C VAL A 78 1.24 10.50 -2.91
N ASP A 79 2.24 9.63 -2.87
CA ASP A 79 3.59 9.92 -2.38
C ASP A 79 4.57 8.90 -2.99
N GLY A 80 5.86 9.17 -2.89
CA GLY A 80 6.92 8.27 -3.33
C GLY A 80 8.24 8.63 -2.67
N ALA A 81 9.06 7.62 -2.41
CA ALA A 81 10.43 7.90 -2.01
C ALA A 81 11.18 8.59 -3.16
N ALA A 82 12.11 9.49 -2.84
CA ALA A 82 12.96 10.14 -3.84
C ALA A 82 13.76 9.13 -4.70
N SER A 83 14.00 7.92 -4.18
CA SER A 83 14.67 6.84 -4.89
C SER A 83 13.78 6.10 -5.89
N TRP A 84 12.48 6.40 -5.93
CA TRP A 84 11.56 5.78 -6.89
C TRP A 84 11.47 6.60 -8.16
N SER A 85 11.38 5.92 -9.31
CA SER A 85 11.22 6.58 -10.62
C SER A 85 9.88 7.31 -10.81
N ARG A 86 8.88 7.09 -9.94
CA ARG A 86 7.61 7.83 -9.90
C ARG A 86 6.95 7.72 -8.52
N VAL A 87 6.04 8.66 -8.24
CA VAL A 87 5.12 8.58 -7.09
C VAL A 87 4.11 7.45 -7.28
N GLU A 88 3.65 6.88 -6.17
CA GLU A 88 2.62 5.85 -6.17
C GLU A 88 1.40 6.29 -5.38
N ARG A 89 0.26 5.68 -5.68
CA ARG A 89 -0.92 5.82 -4.86
C ARG A 89 -0.75 4.96 -3.62
N ILE A 90 -0.79 5.54 -2.44
CA ILE A 90 -0.64 4.83 -1.17
C ILE A 90 -1.98 4.76 -0.47
N ILE A 91 -2.28 3.58 0.08
CA ILE A 91 -3.39 3.36 1.01
C ILE A 91 -2.80 3.20 2.39
N ALA A 92 -3.20 4.10 3.29
CA ALA A 92 -2.98 3.93 4.71
C ALA A 92 -4.20 3.32 5.38
N ARG A 93 -3.94 2.38 6.29
CA ARG A 93 -4.89 1.91 7.30
C ARG A 93 -4.47 2.51 8.64
N VAL A 94 -5.41 3.14 9.30
CA VAL A 94 -5.31 3.58 10.69
C VAL A 94 -6.25 2.71 11.52
N GLU A 95 -5.70 1.92 12.42
CA GLU A 95 -6.44 1.08 13.37
C GLU A 95 -6.14 1.57 14.79
N VAL A 96 -7.17 1.81 15.60
CA VAL A 96 -7.01 2.16 17.02
C VAL A 96 -7.79 1.16 17.86
N GLY A 97 -7.15 0.62 18.91
CA GLY A 97 -7.78 -0.25 19.89
C GLY A 97 -7.16 -0.05 21.29
N ALA A 98 -7.48 -0.95 22.22
CA ALA A 98 -7.03 -0.86 23.62
C ALA A 98 -5.50 -0.79 23.80
N HIS A 99 -4.72 -1.27 22.83
CA HIS A 99 -3.25 -1.26 22.86
C HIS A 99 -2.63 -0.12 22.03
N GLY A 100 -3.42 0.89 21.66
CA GLY A 100 -2.98 2.04 20.88
C GLY A 100 -3.24 1.92 19.38
N GLY A 101 -2.57 2.79 18.62
CA GLY A 101 -2.71 2.93 17.17
C GLY A 101 -1.75 2.06 16.37
N ASP A 102 -2.26 1.33 15.38
CA ASP A 102 -1.52 0.59 14.36
C ASP A 102 -1.78 1.21 12.99
N ILE A 103 -0.73 1.82 12.42
CA ILE A 103 -0.79 2.48 11.12
C ILE A 103 0.07 1.72 10.12
N ARG A 104 -0.55 1.31 9.01
CA ARG A 104 0.12 0.58 7.93
C ARG A 104 -0.12 1.23 6.60
N PHE A 105 0.89 1.15 5.75
CA PHE A 105 0.91 1.77 4.44
C PHE A 105 1.19 0.70 3.39
N VAL A 106 0.45 0.73 2.29
CA VAL A 106 0.72 -0.09 1.11
C VAL A 106 0.61 0.78 -0.14
N PRO A 107 1.55 0.73 -1.09
CA PRO A 107 1.31 1.26 -2.40
C PRO A 107 0.25 0.38 -3.08
N ARG A 108 -0.67 1.02 -3.78
CA ARG A 108 -1.64 0.36 -4.64
C ARG A 108 -1.29 0.69 -6.07
N LEU A 109 -1.02 -0.35 -6.84
CA LEU A 109 -1.17 -0.34 -8.28
C LEU A 109 -2.45 -1.09 -8.67
N PRO A 110 -3.36 -0.46 -9.43
CA PRO A 110 -4.28 -1.18 -10.29
C PRO A 110 -3.74 -1.18 -11.73
N SER A 111 -3.54 -2.35 -12.31
CA SER A 111 -3.12 -2.56 -13.70
C SER A 111 -4.01 -1.78 -14.69
N ARG A 112 -3.41 -0.98 -15.58
CA ARG A 112 -3.99 -0.73 -16.90
C ARG A 112 -3.60 -1.92 -17.79
N ARG A 113 -4.55 -2.80 -18.07
CA ARG A 113 -4.72 -3.27 -19.46
C ARG A 113 -5.64 -2.23 -20.11
N SER A 114 -5.08 -1.23 -20.79
CA SER A 114 -5.78 -0.73 -21.97
C SER A 114 -5.58 -1.81 -23.00
N ASN A 115 -6.63 -2.59 -23.29
CA ASN A 115 -6.63 -3.46 -24.44
C ASN A 115 -6.58 -2.57 -25.69
N PRO A 116 -5.51 -2.54 -26.49
CA PRO A 116 -5.54 -1.89 -27.79
C PRO A 116 -6.08 -2.93 -28.79
N GLY A 117 -7.39 -3.18 -28.76
CA GLY A 117 -8.03 -4.16 -29.64
C GLY A 117 -9.09 -5.02 -28.94
N ALA A 118 -10.26 -4.44 -28.68
CA ALA A 118 -11.54 -5.12 -28.70
C ALA A 118 -12.56 -4.14 -29.28
#